data_AF-A0A3C1RD87-F1
#
_entry.id   AF-A0A3C1RD87-F1
#
_cell.length_a   1.000
_cell.length_b   1.000
_cell.length_c   1.000
_cell.angle_alpha   90.00
_cell.angle_beta   90.00
_cell.angle_gamma   90.00
#
_symmetry.space_group_name_H-M   'P 1'
#
loop_
_entity.id
_entity.type
_entity.pdbx_description
1 polymer ?
#
loop_
_entity_poly.entity_id
_entity_poly.type
_entity_poly.pdbx_seq_one_letter_code
_entity_poly.pdbx_strand_id
1 'polypeptide(L)'
;MKKLLFLIIILIFTGKIFSQKKLNIPTTFPTEYGTFTFPLGSKIILELKENGNKYEYRVLSMEPYKEYYPLSKEKNIFSKDIKENTIEVFFTGAYYNEGKEDKDWKSLLSLKAM
;
A
#
# COMPACT_ATOMS: atom_id res chain seq x y z
N MET A 1 27.69 36.27 19.08
CA MET A 1 26.48 35.70 19.71
C MET A 1 25.27 35.64 18.77
N LYS A 2 24.96 36.68 17.96
CA LYS A 2 23.81 36.67 17.03
C LYS A 2 23.82 35.52 16.00
N LYS A 3 25.00 35.13 15.50
CA LYS A 3 25.17 34.02 14.53
C LYS A 3 24.90 32.63 15.14
N LEU A 4 25.20 32.44 16.43
CA LEU A 4 24.94 31.18 17.14
C LEU A 4 23.43 31.00 17.39
N LEU A 5 22.75 32.09 17.72
CA LEU A 5 21.29 32.10 17.92
C LEU A 5 20.55 31.71 16.63
N PHE A 6 21.03 32.17 15.48
CA PHE A 6 20.46 31.85 14.17
C PHE A 6 20.62 30.36 13.82
N LEU A 7 21.75 29.75 14.18
CA LEU A 7 22.00 28.33 13.96
C LEU A 7 21.05 27.45 14.80
N ILE A 8 20.80 27.85 16.05
CA ILE A 8 19.89 27.14 16.96
C ILE A 8 18.46 27.19 16.42
N ILE A 9 18.04 28.34 15.87
CA ILE A 9 16.72 28.50 15.26
C ILE A 9 16.56 27.54 14.08
N ILE A 10 17.53 27.46 13.17
CA ILE A 10 17.47 26.55 12.01
C ILE A 10 17.36 25.08 12.44
N LEU A 11 18.14 24.67 13.44
CA LEU A 11 18.12 23.29 13.97
C LEU A 11 16.76 22.89 14.58
N ILE A 12 16.05 23.82 15.22
CA ILE A 12 14.72 23.56 15.78
C ILE A 12 13.67 23.39 14.67
N PHE A 13 13.78 24.14 13.57
CA PHE A 13 12.83 24.08 12.47
C PHE A 13 13.02 22.83 11.60
N THR A 14 14.24 22.35 11.39
CA THR A 14 14.48 21.11 10.60
C THR A 14 14.02 19.85 11.31
N GLY A 15 14.05 19.81 12.65
CA GLY A 15 13.56 18.68 13.44
C GLY A 15 12.05 18.40 13.27
N LYS A 16 11.25 19.39 12.86
CA LYS A 16 9.80 19.21 12.65
C LYS A 16 9.42 18.64 11.28
N ILE A 17 10.33 18.64 10.31
CA ILE A 17 10.03 18.19 8.94
C ILE A 17 9.99 16.65 8.85
N PHE A 18 10.69 15.95 9.75
CA PHE A 18 10.87 14.49 9.70
C PHE A 18 9.91 13.66 10.58
N SER A 19 8.92 14.28 11.25
CA SER A 19 7.98 13.54 12.11
C SER A 19 6.60 13.36 11.48
N GLN A 20 6.55 12.86 10.24
CA GLN A 20 5.33 12.24 9.73
C GLN A 20 5.34 10.75 10.07
N LYS A 21 5.10 10.44 11.35
CA LYS A 21 4.81 9.08 11.85
C LYS A 21 3.34 8.68 11.68
N LYS A 22 2.52 9.49 11.01
CA LYS A 22 1.13 9.13 10.74
C LYS A 22 1.10 8.37 9.41
N LEU A 23 1.23 7.04 9.51
CA LEU A 23 0.79 6.15 8.43
C LEU A 23 -0.60 6.62 8.01
N ASN A 24 -0.80 6.83 6.70
CA ASN A 24 -2.09 7.25 6.14
C ASN A 24 -3.07 6.06 6.11
N ILE A 25 -3.22 5.42 7.26
CA ILE A 25 -4.19 4.36 7.50
C ILE A 25 -5.46 5.05 7.98
N PRO A 26 -6.62 4.81 7.36
CA PRO A 26 -7.90 5.32 7.83
C PRO A 26 -8.06 5.05 9.34
N THR A 27 -8.22 6.11 10.15
CA THR A 27 -8.34 6.00 11.62
C THR A 27 -9.72 5.53 12.07
N THR A 28 -10.67 5.50 11.16
CA THR A 28 -12.03 4.99 11.37
C THR A 28 -12.24 3.83 10.41
N PHE A 29 -12.55 2.67 10.97
CA PHE A 29 -12.95 1.49 10.22
C PHE A 29 -14.17 1.82 9.32
N PRO A 30 -14.32 1.16 8.16
CA PRO A 30 -15.45 1.41 7.29
C PRO A 30 -16.72 0.86 7.93
N THR A 31 -17.49 1.80 8.48
CA THR A 31 -18.96 1.80 8.73
C THR A 31 -19.56 0.59 9.45
N GLU A 32 -20.83 0.70 9.82
CA GLU A 32 -21.63 -0.33 10.52
C GLU A 32 -21.78 -1.67 9.74
N TYR A 33 -21.10 -1.82 8.59
CA TYR A 33 -21.14 -2.99 7.71
C TYR A 33 -19.79 -3.74 7.55
N GLY A 34 -18.74 -3.42 8.32
CA GLY A 34 -17.57 -4.29 8.52
C GLY A 34 -16.72 -4.64 7.29
N THR A 35 -16.89 -3.94 6.16
CA THR A 35 -16.26 -4.30 4.87
C THR A 35 -15.17 -3.30 4.50
N PHE A 36 -13.91 -3.76 4.42
CA PHE A 36 -12.78 -2.94 3.96
C PHE A 36 -12.76 -2.82 2.44
N THR A 37 -12.74 -1.58 1.94
CA THR A 37 -12.69 -1.25 0.53
C THR A 37 -11.39 -0.51 0.20
N PHE A 38 -10.76 -0.85 -0.90
CA PHE A 38 -9.55 -0.21 -1.41
C PHE A 38 -9.68 0.09 -2.91
N PRO A 39 -9.09 1.18 -3.42
CA PRO A 39 -9.23 1.56 -4.82
C PRO A 39 -8.36 0.70 -5.74
N LEU A 40 -8.68 0.71 -7.04
CA LEU A 40 -7.77 0.23 -8.09
C LEU A 40 -6.48 1.06 -8.06
N GLY A 41 -5.34 0.41 -8.29
CA GLY A 41 -4.02 1.01 -8.11
C GLY A 41 -3.59 1.01 -6.65
N SER A 42 -3.82 -0.08 -5.93
CA SER A 42 -3.43 -0.23 -4.53
C SER A 42 -2.59 -1.48 -4.31
N LYS A 43 -1.59 -1.33 -3.44
CA LYS A 43 -0.82 -2.42 -2.83
C LYS A 43 -1.13 -2.44 -1.34
N ILE A 44 -1.62 -3.57 -0.84
CA ILE A 44 -2.12 -3.70 0.54
C ILE A 44 -1.42 -4.87 1.21
N ILE A 45 -1.06 -4.71 2.48
CA ILE A 45 -0.61 -5.81 3.32
C ILE A 45 -1.67 -6.04 4.39
N LEU A 46 -2.22 -7.24 4.45
CA LEU A 46 -3.17 -7.66 5.47
C LEU A 46 -2.51 -8.71 6.35
N GLU A 47 -2.66 -8.57 7.66
CA GLU A 47 -2.41 -9.65 8.61
C GLU A 47 -3.71 -10.41 8.83
N LEU A 48 -3.63 -11.74 8.85
CA LEU A 48 -4.75 -12.64 9.03
C LEU A 48 -4.63 -13.34 10.38
N LYS A 49 -5.77 -13.51 11.05
CA LYS A 49 -5.89 -14.33 12.25
C LYS A 49 -7.05 -15.30 12.06
N GLU A 50 -6.78 -16.58 12.22
CA GLU A 50 -7.81 -17.60 12.14
C GLU A 50 -8.83 -17.44 13.27
N ASN A 51 -10.11 -17.53 12.92
CA ASN A 51 -11.24 -17.53 13.83
C ASN A 51 -12.26 -18.57 13.36
N GLY A 52 -12.04 -19.82 13.77
CA GLY A 52 -12.86 -20.96 13.34
C GLY A 52 -12.72 -21.20 11.83
N ASN A 53 -13.81 -21.06 11.09
CA ASN A 53 -13.83 -21.23 9.62
C ASN A 53 -13.64 -19.92 8.84
N LYS A 54 -13.24 -18.84 9.51
CA LYS A 54 -13.05 -17.51 8.94
C LYS A 54 -11.69 -16.95 9.34
N TYR A 55 -11.27 -15.91 8.62
CA TYR A 55 -10.14 -15.09 9.03
C TYR A 55 -10.63 -13.71 9.43
N GLU A 56 -10.19 -13.26 10.60
CA GLU A 56 -10.16 -11.84 10.92
C GLU A 56 -8.93 -11.25 10.22
N TYR A 57 -9.03 -9.99 9.79
CA TYR A 57 -7.93 -9.30 9.13
C TYR A 57 -7.63 -7.95 9.78
N ARG A 58 -6.36 -7.57 9.71
CA ARG A 58 -5.86 -6.25 10.09
C ARG A 58 -5.05 -5.67 8.94
N VAL A 59 -5.39 -4.46 8.50
CA VAL A 59 -4.62 -3.75 7.48
C VAL A 59 -3.32 -3.25 8.10
N LEU A 60 -2.19 -3.77 7.65
CA LEU A 60 -0.85 -3.35 8.11
C LEU A 60 -0.36 -2.15 7.31
N SER A 61 -0.57 -2.15 6.00
CA SER A 61 -0.22 -1.03 5.12
C SER A 61 -1.10 -1.00 3.87
N MET A 62 -1.24 0.20 3.30
CA MET A 62 -1.88 0.43 2.02
C MET A 62 -1.13 1.56 1.31
N GLU A 63 -0.65 1.27 0.11
CA GLU A 63 0.13 2.20 -0.70
C GLU A 63 -0.48 2.34 -2.10
N PRO A 64 -0.52 3.55 -2.67
CA PRO A 64 -0.95 3.73 -4.04
C PRO A 64 0.09 3.15 -5.00
N TYR A 65 -0.37 2.31 -5.92
CA TYR A 65 0.40 1.81 -7.04
C TYR A 65 -0.02 2.54 -8.32
N LYS A 66 0.90 3.32 -8.87
CA LYS A 66 0.63 4.25 -9.98
C LYS A 66 0.92 3.68 -11.37
N GLU A 67 1.58 2.53 -11.44
CA GLU A 67 1.93 1.91 -12.72
C GLU A 67 0.83 0.94 -13.16
N TYR A 68 0.81 0.66 -14.46
CA TYR A 68 0.00 -0.41 -15.03
C TYR A 68 0.84 -1.68 -15.20
N TYR A 69 0.23 -2.83 -14.91
CA TYR A 69 0.92 -4.11 -14.98
C TYR A 69 0.93 -4.69 -16.41
N PRO A 70 2.10 -4.90 -17.03
CA PRO A 70 2.18 -5.59 -18.33
C PRO A 70 1.96 -7.10 -18.14
N LEU A 71 0.83 -7.63 -18.59
CA LEU A 71 0.51 -9.07 -18.46
C LEU A 71 1.43 -9.96 -19.33
N SER A 72 2.05 -9.39 -20.35
CA SER A 72 3.02 -10.07 -21.23
C SER A 72 4.43 -10.16 -20.65
N LYS A 73 4.71 -9.48 -19.53
CA LYS A 73 6.03 -9.47 -18.89
C LYS A 73 5.88 -9.95 -17.45
N GLU A 74 6.58 -11.01 -17.09
CA GLU A 74 6.66 -11.46 -15.70
C GLU A 74 7.46 -10.44 -14.86
N LYS A 75 6.77 -9.44 -14.33
CA LYS A 75 7.33 -8.51 -13.33
C LYS A 75 6.89 -8.99 -11.96
N ASN A 76 7.85 -9.28 -11.09
CA ASN A 76 7.53 -9.52 -9.68
C ASN A 76 7.18 -8.19 -9.00
N ILE A 77 5.94 -8.08 -8.53
CA ILE A 77 5.34 -6.91 -7.85
C ILE A 77 5.26 -7.10 -6.33
N PHE A 78 5.51 -8.33 -5.89
CA PHE A 78 5.44 -8.71 -4.49
C PHE A 78 6.79 -8.53 -3.81
N SER A 79 6.72 -8.31 -2.51
CA SER A 79 7.88 -8.32 -1.63
C SER A 79 8.50 -9.72 -1.65
N LYS A 80 9.83 -9.79 -1.64
CA LYS A 80 10.56 -11.07 -1.64
C LYS A 80 10.13 -11.91 -0.43
N ASP A 81 10.20 -11.28 0.73
CA ASP A 81 9.86 -11.87 2.02
C ASP A 81 8.54 -11.28 2.51
N ILE A 82 7.55 -12.16 2.70
CA ILE A 82 6.27 -11.83 3.33
C ILE A 82 6.31 -12.41 4.74
N LYS A 83 5.73 -11.70 5.72
CA LYS A 83 5.72 -12.19 7.10
C LYS A 83 4.70 -13.32 7.26
N GLU A 84 4.92 -14.21 8.21
CA GLU A 84 3.92 -15.21 8.59
C GLU A 84 2.58 -14.55 8.91
N ASN A 85 1.49 -15.24 8.55
CA ASN A 85 0.12 -14.78 8.74
C ASN A 85 -0.17 -13.45 8.05
N THR A 86 0.55 -13.10 6.98
CA THR A 86 0.25 -11.91 6.17
C THR A 86 0.02 -12.27 4.71
N ILE A 87 -0.85 -11.50 4.07
CA ILE A 87 -1.08 -11.55 2.63
C ILE A 87 -0.78 -10.19 2.03
N GLU A 88 -0.08 -10.21 0.90
CA GLU A 88 0.16 -9.04 0.08
C GLU A 88 -0.83 -9.08 -1.09
N VAL A 89 -1.68 -8.07 -1.14
CA VAL A 89 -2.73 -7.90 -2.14
C VAL A 89 -2.35 -6.77 -3.07
N PHE A 90 -2.47 -7.03 -4.36
CA PHE A 90 -2.17 -6.05 -5.39
C PHE A 90 -3.33 -5.93 -6.35
N PHE A 91 -3.89 -4.73 -6.46
CA PHE A 91 -5.02 -4.47 -7.34
C PHE A 91 -4.70 -3.27 -8.21
N THR A 92 -4.48 -3.48 -9.51
CA THR A 92 -4.10 -2.41 -10.45
C THR A 92 -4.69 -2.60 -11.84
N GLY A 93 -4.66 -1.55 -12.66
CA GLY A 93 -4.87 -1.68 -14.09
C GLY A 93 -3.72 -2.45 -14.75
N ALA A 94 -4.05 -3.29 -15.69
CA ALA A 94 -3.11 -4.14 -16.40
C ALA A 94 -3.40 -4.09 -17.90
N TYR A 95 -2.43 -4.49 -18.72
CA TYR A 95 -2.60 -4.50 -20.17
C TYR A 95 -1.90 -5.69 -20.82
N TYR A 96 -2.49 -6.19 -21.89
CA TYR A 96 -1.83 -7.02 -22.89
C TYR A 96 -1.13 -6.16 -23.94
N ASN A 97 -0.23 -6.75 -24.72
CA ASN A 97 0.47 -6.05 -25.81
C ASN A 97 1.17 -4.76 -25.32
N GLU A 98 0.83 -3.62 -25.91
CA GLU A 98 1.36 -2.29 -25.59
C GLU A 98 0.33 -1.37 -24.89
N GLY A 99 -0.88 -1.87 -24.57
CA GLY A 99 -1.93 -1.07 -23.94
C GLY A 99 -2.43 0.09 -24.81
N LYS A 100 -2.46 -0.11 -26.14
CA LYS A 100 -2.82 0.94 -27.11
C LYS A 100 -4.30 0.95 -27.43
N GLU A 101 -4.93 -0.22 -27.47
CA GLU A 101 -6.35 -0.36 -27.76
C GLU A 101 -7.13 -0.66 -26.47
N ASP A 102 -8.37 -0.19 -26.37
CA ASP A 102 -9.23 -0.43 -25.21
C ASP A 102 -9.35 -1.93 -24.86
N LYS A 103 -9.32 -2.81 -25.88
CA LYS A 103 -9.38 -4.27 -25.69
C LYS A 103 -8.17 -4.82 -24.91
N ASP A 104 -7.02 -4.14 -24.97
CA ASP A 104 -5.78 -4.55 -24.32
C ASP A 104 -5.85 -4.36 -22.81
N TRP A 105 -6.67 -3.42 -22.33
CA TRP A 105 -6.76 -3.05 -20.93
C TRP A 105 -7.62 -4.03 -20.12
N LYS A 106 -7.14 -4.32 -18.89
CA LYS A 106 -7.77 -5.21 -17.90
C LYS A 106 -7.55 -4.64 -16.50
N SER A 107 -8.26 -5.19 -15.52
CA SER A 107 -7.91 -5.04 -14.11
C SER A 107 -7.26 -6.34 -13.62
N LEU A 108 -6.19 -6.22 -12.85
CA LEU A 108 -5.46 -7.35 -12.25
C LEU A 108 -5.59 -7.29 -10.73
N LEU A 109 -6.15 -8.35 -10.16
CA LEU A 109 -6.07 -8.65 -8.73
C LEU A 109 -5.11 -9.83 -8.55
N SER A 110 -4.03 -9.61 -7.81
CA SER A 110 -3.01 -10.63 -7.54
C SER A 110 -2.73 -10.70 -6.04
N LEU A 111 -2.56 -11.91 -5.52
CA LEU A 111 -2.34 -12.16 -4.10
C LEU A 111 -1.12 -13.05 -3.89
N LYS A 112 -0.34 -12.75 -2.86
CA LYS A 112 0.74 -13.62 -2.36
C LYS A 112 0.55 -13.83 -0.85
N ALA A 113 0.54 -15.08 -0.43
CA ALA A 113 0.46 -15.50 0.97
C ALA A 113 1.72 -16.32 1.34
N MET A 114 2.02 -16.38 2.64
CA MET A 114 2.99 -17.31 3.22
C MET A 114 2.28 -18.25 4.18
#